data_AF-A0A820GIC4-F1
#
_entry.id   AF-A0A820GIC4-F1
#
_cell.length_a   1.000
_cell.length_b   1.000
_cell.length_c   1.000
_cell.angle_alpha   90.00
_cell.angle_beta   90.00
_cell.angle_gamma   90.00
#
_symmetry.space_group_name_H-M   'P 1'
#
loop_
_entity.id
_entity.type
_entity.pdbx_description
1 polymer ?
#
loop_
_entity_poly.entity_id
_entity_poly.type
_entity_poly.pdbx_seq_one_letter_code
_entity_poly.pdbx_strand_id
1 'polypeptide(L)'
;MLKFVDTYSVNNDSKPLVFVTSDSSEAVGIVLRHFPKSSMTVVGSILHVDKAYGQASVISNGFIKVITDFYLLGECQTSILSQSGFSVLANRRRKVPNENLYFYDENSRTIRKG
;
A
#
# COMPACT_ATOMS: atom_id res chain seq x y z
N MET A 1 -7.40 -4.82 9.26
CA MET A 1 -6.15 -4.08 8.97
C MET A 1 -5.92 -2.92 9.95
N LEU A 2 -6.76 -1.89 10.01
CA LEU A 2 -6.53 -0.72 10.88
C LEU A 2 -6.21 -1.06 12.34
N LYS A 3 -7.01 -1.93 12.97
CA LYS A 3 -6.76 -2.40 14.35
C LYS A 3 -5.36 -2.97 14.56
N PHE A 4 -4.84 -3.71 13.58
CA PHE A 4 -3.49 -4.26 13.65
C PHE A 4 -2.44 -3.16 13.58
N VAL A 5 -2.62 -2.17 12.70
CA VAL A 5 -1.72 -1.01 12.60
C VAL A 5 -1.75 -0.20 13.91
N ASP A 6 -2.92 0.00 14.51
CA ASP A 6 -3.05 0.67 15.81
C ASP A 6 -2.27 -0.09 16.90
N THR A 7 -2.47 -1.41 17.02
CA THR A 7 -1.73 -2.24 17.98
C THR A 7 -0.21 -2.23 17.71
N TYR A 8 0.19 -2.32 16.45
CA TYR A 8 1.59 -2.27 16.05
C TYR A 8 2.24 -0.92 16.38
N SER A 9 1.48 0.18 16.25
CA SER A 9 1.94 1.53 16.56
C SER A 9 2.10 1.76 18.06
N VAL A 10 1.21 1.18 18.90
CA VAL A 10 1.33 1.27 20.36
C VAL A 10 2.58 0.57 20.88
N ASN A 11 2.97 -0.54 20.24
CA ASN A 11 4.11 -1.34 20.65
C ASN A 11 5.46 -0.80 20.14
N ASN A 12 5.47 0.26 19.34
CA ASN A 12 6.67 0.92 18.85
C ASN A 12 6.74 2.35 19.37
N ASP A 13 7.88 2.76 19.94
CA ASP A 13 8.06 4.09 20.55
C ASP A 13 7.92 5.27 19.55
N SER A 14 7.89 4.99 18.25
CA SER A 14 7.70 5.99 17.20
C SER A 14 6.36 5.82 16.50
N LYS A 15 5.63 6.93 16.29
CA LYS A 15 4.40 6.94 15.49
C LYS A 15 4.76 6.61 14.03
N PRO A 16 4.26 5.50 13.45
CA PRO A 16 4.64 5.12 12.10
C PRO A 16 3.99 6.06 11.07
N LEU A 17 4.72 6.35 9.99
CA LEU A 17 4.15 6.92 8.78
C LEU A 17 3.54 5.78 7.94
N VAL A 18 2.22 5.84 7.73
CA VAL A 18 1.46 4.83 7.00
C VAL A 18 1.37 5.22 5.52
N PHE A 19 2.14 4.56 4.68
CA PHE A 19 1.94 4.62 3.23
C PHE A 19 0.82 3.67 2.81
N VAL A 20 -0.14 4.15 2.04
CA VAL A 20 -1.23 3.33 1.48
C VAL A 20 -1.27 3.47 -0.04
N THR A 21 -1.39 2.33 -0.73
CA THR A 21 -1.70 2.28 -2.17
C THR A 21 -2.80 1.26 -2.42
N SER A 22 -3.80 1.65 -3.21
CA SER A 22 -4.91 0.82 -3.66
C SER A 22 -5.54 1.49 -4.89
N ASP A 23 -6.21 0.69 -5.72
CA ASP A 23 -7.11 1.14 -6.77
C ASP A 23 -8.49 1.58 -6.24
N SER A 24 -8.81 1.25 -4.98
CA SER A 24 -9.99 1.73 -4.27
C SER A 24 -9.73 3.07 -3.57
N SER A 25 -10.29 4.14 -4.12
CA SER A 25 -10.26 5.47 -3.50
C SER A 25 -10.94 5.48 -2.12
N GLU A 26 -11.94 4.63 -1.92
CA GLU A 26 -12.59 4.45 -0.62
C GLU A 26 -11.63 3.86 0.41
N ALA A 27 -10.92 2.79 0.05
CA ALA A 27 -9.95 2.15 0.94
C ALA A 27 -8.82 3.11 1.34
N VAL A 28 -8.29 3.87 0.36
CA VAL A 28 -7.31 4.93 0.62
C VAL A 28 -7.90 5.99 1.56
N GLY A 29 -9.10 6.48 1.26
CA GLY A 29 -9.78 7.50 2.06
C GLY A 29 -10.05 7.08 3.51
N ILE A 30 -10.36 5.80 3.75
CA ILE A 30 -10.51 5.24 5.09
C ILE A 30 -9.21 5.35 5.87
N VAL A 31 -8.07 4.96 5.27
CA VAL A 31 -6.75 5.03 5.92
C VAL A 31 -6.35 6.48 6.20
N LEU A 32 -6.51 7.37 5.23
CA LEU A 32 -6.15 8.79 5.38
C LEU A 32 -6.96 9.48 6.48
N ARG A 33 -8.25 9.14 6.63
CA ARG A 33 -9.10 9.66 7.72
C ARG A 33 -8.74 9.07 9.08
N HIS A 34 -8.36 7.79 9.13
CA HIS A 34 -7.98 7.13 10.38
C HIS A 34 -6.61 7.62 10.89
N PHE A 35 -5.69 7.96 9.98
CA PHE A 35 -4.33 8.43 10.30
C PHE A 35 -4.02 9.81 9.71
N PRO A 36 -4.74 10.88 10.06
CA PRO A 36 -4.72 12.16 9.34
C PRO A 36 -3.37 12.91 9.39
N LYS A 37 -2.51 12.60 10.36
CA LYS A 37 -1.19 13.24 10.54
C LYS A 37 -0.02 12.30 10.24
N SER A 38 -0.30 11.04 9.94
CA SER A 38 0.71 9.98 9.85
C SER A 38 0.37 8.99 8.74
N SER A 39 -0.27 9.48 7.67
CA SER A 39 -0.47 8.69 6.47
C SER A 39 -0.28 9.51 5.22
N MET A 40 0.05 8.82 4.13
CA MET A 40 0.22 9.41 2.81
C MET A 40 -0.14 8.41 1.72
N THR A 41 -0.45 8.93 0.54
CA THR A 41 -0.66 8.19 -0.71
C THR A 41 -0.07 8.99 -1.86
N VAL A 42 0.25 8.33 -2.96
CA VAL A 42 0.48 9.03 -4.23
C VAL A 42 -0.88 9.36 -4.85
N VAL A 43 -1.07 10.62 -5.23
CA VAL A 43 -2.31 11.08 -5.87
C VAL A 43 -2.33 10.65 -7.34
N GLY A 44 -3.49 10.18 -7.80
CA GLY A 44 -3.74 9.80 -9.19
C GLY A 44 -4.50 8.49 -9.30
N SER A 45 -4.84 8.11 -10.52
CA SER A 45 -5.46 6.81 -10.81
C SER A 45 -4.38 5.76 -11.05
N ILE A 46 -4.61 4.52 -10.63
CA ILE A 46 -3.74 3.40 -11.02
C ILE A 46 -4.00 3.07 -12.49
N LEU A 47 -2.93 2.94 -13.26
CA LEU A 47 -3.01 2.49 -14.66
C LEU A 47 -3.19 0.97 -14.70
N HIS A 48 -4.28 0.51 -15.29
CA HIS A 48 -4.56 -0.90 -15.55
C HIS A 48 -4.29 -1.20 -17.02
N VAL A 49 -3.22 -1.91 -17.35
CA VAL A 49 -2.79 -2.15 -18.75
C VAL A 49 -3.85 -2.87 -19.61
N ASP A 50 -4.81 -3.52 -18.97
CA ASP A 50 -5.95 -4.23 -19.55
C ASP A 50 -7.18 -3.34 -19.82
N LYS A 51 -7.20 -2.11 -19.31
CA LYS A 51 -8.29 -1.15 -19.57
C LYS A 51 -7.98 -0.30 -20.80
N ALA A 52 -8.96 -0.17 -21.70
CA ALA A 52 -8.88 0.79 -22.80
C ALA A 52 -8.97 2.22 -22.23
N TYR A 53 -7.95 3.02 -22.46
CA TYR A 53 -7.93 4.44 -22.10
C TYR A 53 -8.03 5.30 -23.35
N GLY A 54 -9.01 6.21 -23.39
CA GLY A 54 -9.21 7.13 -24.51
C GLY A 54 -8.35 8.40 -24.46
N GLN A 55 -7.54 8.60 -23.41
CA GLN A 55 -6.80 9.86 -23.20
C GLN A 55 -5.35 9.62 -22.77
N ALA A 56 -4.40 10.25 -23.48
CA ALA A 56 -2.96 10.09 -23.24
C ALA A 56 -2.49 10.60 -21.87
N SER A 57 -3.11 11.66 -21.33
CA SER A 57 -2.77 12.22 -20.01
C SER A 57 -3.13 11.28 -18.85
N VAL A 58 -4.19 10.47 -19.00
CA VAL A 58 -4.58 9.44 -18.04
C VAL A 58 -3.53 8.33 -18.00
N ILE A 59 -2.98 7.99 -19.15
CA ILE A 59 -1.92 6.97 -19.29
C ILE A 59 -0.63 7.45 -18.61
N SER A 60 -0.17 8.66 -18.91
CA SER A 60 1.07 9.20 -18.34
C SER A 60 1.00 9.35 -16.82
N ASN A 61 -0.08 9.94 -16.29
CA ASN A 61 -0.22 10.16 -14.85
C ASN A 61 -0.40 8.84 -14.08
N GLY A 62 -1.16 7.90 -14.65
CA GLY A 62 -1.34 6.59 -14.03
C GLY A 62 -0.06 5.76 -14.02
N PHE A 63 0.76 5.86 -15.06
CA PHE A 63 2.06 5.20 -15.10
C PHE A 63 3.02 5.74 -14.03
N ILE A 64 3.12 7.06 -13.90
CA ILE A 64 3.96 7.69 -12.87
C ILE A 64 3.50 7.29 -11.47
N LYS A 65 2.18 7.24 -11.22
CA LYS A 65 1.66 6.74 -9.94
C LYS A 65 2.10 5.31 -9.66
N VAL A 66 1.90 4.40 -10.62
CA VAL A 66 2.25 2.98 -10.47
C VAL A 66 3.74 2.81 -10.15
N ILE A 67 4.63 3.53 -10.85
CA ILE A 67 6.06 3.51 -10.55
C ILE A 67 6.30 4.06 -9.14
N THR A 68 5.76 5.23 -8.80
CA THR A 68 6.00 5.86 -7.50
C THR A 68 5.54 4.95 -6.35
N ASP A 69 4.35 4.36 -6.46
CA ASP A 69 3.83 3.39 -5.50
C ASP A 69 4.74 2.17 -5.38
N PHE A 70 5.23 1.65 -6.51
CA PHE A 70 6.10 0.48 -6.55
C PHE A 70 7.43 0.73 -5.84
N TYR A 71 7.98 1.95 -5.95
CA TYR A 71 9.19 2.35 -5.24
C TYR A 71 8.92 2.60 -3.75
N LEU A 72 7.90 3.39 -3.40
CA LEU A 72 7.59 3.71 -2.01
C LEU A 72 7.22 2.48 -1.18
N LEU A 73 6.48 1.52 -1.76
CA LEU A 73 6.15 0.28 -1.05
C LEU A 73 7.40 -0.57 -0.75
N GLY A 74 8.41 -0.48 -1.61
CA GLY A 74 9.71 -1.14 -1.43
C GLY A 74 10.61 -0.48 -0.38
N GLU A 75 10.31 0.73 0.07
CA GLU A 75 11.08 1.45 1.11
C GLU A 75 10.47 1.30 2.53
N CYS A 76 9.29 0.67 2.64
CA CYS A 76 8.61 0.48 3.91
C CYS A 76 9.36 -0.53 4.80
N GLN A 77 9.49 -0.23 6.09
CA GLN A 77 10.10 -1.14 7.09
C GLN A 77 9.17 -2.29 7.48
N THR A 78 7.87 -2.12 7.26
CA THR A 78 6.82 -3.09 7.56
C THR A 78 5.81 -3.04 6.43
N SER A 79 5.38 -4.20 5.96
CA SER A 79 4.49 -4.31 4.80
C SER A 79 3.29 -5.18 5.15
N ILE A 80 2.08 -4.66 4.88
CA ILE A 80 0.82 -5.39 4.98
C ILE A 80 0.23 -5.47 3.58
N LEU A 81 0.22 -6.66 3.00
CA LEU A 81 -0.14 -6.86 1.60
C LEU A 81 -1.47 -7.61 1.48
N SER A 82 -2.38 -7.15 0.62
CA SER A 82 -3.33 -8.07 -0.03
C SER A 82 -2.57 -8.87 -1.08
N GLN A 83 -3.00 -10.11 -1.37
CA GLN A 83 -2.32 -11.05 -2.29
C GLN A 83 -2.33 -10.57 -3.76
N SER A 84 -1.68 -9.45 -4.04
CA SER A 84 -1.53 -8.86 -5.37
C SER A 84 -0.11 -9.11 -5.89
N GLY A 85 -0.01 -9.45 -7.18
CA GLY A 85 1.30 -9.58 -7.84
C GLY A 85 2.12 -8.29 -7.76
N PHE A 86 1.46 -7.13 -7.85
CA PHE A 86 2.11 -5.82 -7.73
C PHE A 86 2.76 -5.63 -6.36
N SER A 87 2.00 -5.86 -5.28
CA SER A 87 2.46 -5.63 -3.92
C SER A 87 3.59 -6.58 -3.53
N VAL A 88 3.50 -7.84 -3.95
CA VAL A 88 4.55 -8.85 -3.75
C VAL A 88 5.83 -8.46 -4.48
N LEU A 89 5.74 -8.03 -5.74
CA LEU A 89 6.91 -7.62 -6.52
C LEU A 89 7.58 -6.36 -5.96
N ALA A 90 6.79 -5.38 -5.52
CA ALA A 90 7.32 -4.18 -4.89
C ALA A 90 8.04 -4.51 -3.57
N ASN A 91 7.43 -5.34 -2.72
CA ASN A 91 8.02 -5.76 -1.44
C ASN A 91 9.31 -6.57 -1.62
N ARG A 92 9.44 -7.37 -2.69
CA ARG A 92 10.67 -8.12 -3.02
C ARG A 92 11.90 -7.25 -3.23
N ARG A 93 11.73 -5.95 -3.46
CA ARG A 93 12.83 -5.00 -3.61
C ARG A 93 13.47 -4.57 -2.30
N ARG A 94 12.79 -4.79 -1.17
CA ARG A 94 13.34 -4.51 0.15
C ARG A 94 14.62 -5.31 0.35
N LYS A 95 15.57 -4.75 1.12
CA LYS A 95 16.83 -5.45 1.46
C LYS A 95 16.58 -6.81 2.12
N VAL A 96 15.55 -6.89 2.97
CA VAL A 96 15.11 -8.14 3.63
C VAL A 96 13.60 -8.31 3.39
N PRO A 97 13.17 -8.93 2.28
CA PRO A 97 11.76 -8.93 1.85
C PRO A 97 10.76 -9.52 2.84
N ASN A 98 11.20 -10.48 3.65
CA ASN A 98 10.33 -11.19 4.60
C ASN A 98 10.34 -10.56 6.00
N GLU A 99 11.20 -9.57 6.25
CA GLU A 99 11.24 -8.88 7.54
C GLU A 99 9.96 -8.03 7.70
N ASN A 100 9.24 -8.20 8.81
CA ASN A 100 7.99 -7.49 9.10
C ASN A 100 6.99 -7.51 7.92
N LEU A 101 6.94 -8.64 7.19
CA LEU A 101 5.98 -8.88 6.13
C LEU A 101 4.73 -9.53 6.72
N TYR A 102 3.58 -8.99 6.35
CA TYR A 102 2.28 -9.47 6.76
C TYR A 102 1.34 -9.55 5.55
N PHE A 103 0.49 -10.56 5.54
CA PHE A 103 -0.54 -10.76 4.54
C PHE A 103 -1.91 -10.58 5.16
N TYR A 104 -2.75 -9.77 4.51
CA TYR A 104 -4.16 -9.64 4.84
C TYR A 104 -4.97 -10.65 4.03
N ASP A 105 -5.68 -11.52 4.74
CA ASP A 105 -6.62 -12.47 4.15
C ASP A 105 -8.02 -11.85 4.18
N GLU A 106 -8.57 -11.56 3.01
CA GLU A 106 -9.87 -10.92 2.87
C GLU A 106 -11.03 -11.84 3.32
N ASN A 107 -10.89 -13.15 3.13
CA ASN A 107 -11.94 -14.12 3.47
C ASN A 107 -12.08 -14.25 4.99
N SER A 108 -10.95 -14.38 5.69
CA SER A 108 -10.95 -14.52 7.14
C SER A 108 -10.88 -13.17 7.88
N ARG A 109 -10.62 -12.07 7.16
CA ARG A 109 -10.33 -10.73 7.71
C ARG A 109 -9.20 -10.75 8.74
N THR A 110 -8.26 -11.68 8.59
CA THR A 110 -7.11 -11.85 9.49
C THR A 110 -5.83 -11.34 8.85
N ILE A 111 -4.84 -11.03 9.69
CA ILE A 111 -3.47 -10.72 9.26
C ILE A 111 -2.58 -11.85 9.72
N ARG A 112 -1.75 -12.36 8.82
CA ARG A 112 -0.76 -13.42 9.09
C ARG A 112 0.64 -12.93 8.78
N LYS A 113 1.62 -13.38 9.54
CA LYS A 113 3.03 -13.11 9.24
C LYS A 113 3.45 -13.94 8.02
N GLY A 114 4.13 -13.27 7.09
CA GLY A 114 4.68 -13.86 5.86
C GLY A 114 6.02 -14.55 6.06
#